data_AF-A0A356GCS6-F1
#
_entry.id   AF-A0A356GCS6-F1
#
_cell.length_a   1.000
_cell.length_b   1.000
_cell.length_c   1.000
_cell.angle_alpha   90.00
_cell.angle_beta   90.00
_cell.angle_gamma   90.00
#
_symmetry.space_group_name_H-M   'P 1'
#
loop_
_entity.id
_entity.type
_entity.pdbx_description
1 polymer ?
#
loop_
_entity_poly.entity_id
_entity_poly.type
_entity_poly.pdbx_seq_one_letter_code
_entity_poly.pdbx_strand_id
1 'polypeptide(L)'
;MEQYYAVYLDDYSTPGFCSVIKEYFGTVRDIRNFIKALDKNGSFEATCKAFGRFEKGVPGAKHTVAYVQHRLLEPVEVLVKDTVSIGEKEWTFSNTYGFPYEMRFDSAFFTRVIIRLKSHYYQCIKGSVTNLAYRDGTHEFSTWTALENSFWGHPESLYSRRAGTDIITKNRLYVIEHRYDTRESALSDFKERTELCLDGICEDVFGDG
;
A
#
# COMPACT_ATOMS: atom_id res chain seq x y z
N MET A 1 -22.75 3.88 -3.97
CA MET A 1 -21.32 4.08 -3.65
C MET A 1 -20.69 2.72 -3.48
N GLU A 2 -19.47 2.51 -3.99
CA GLU A 2 -18.76 1.24 -3.84
C GLU A 2 -18.27 1.13 -2.38
N GLN A 3 -18.50 -0.02 -1.73
CA GLN A 3 -18.09 -0.23 -0.33
C GLN A 3 -16.58 -0.48 -0.24
N TYR A 4 -15.92 0.26 0.64
CA TYR A 4 -14.50 0.09 0.96
C TYR A 4 -14.34 -0.77 2.23
N TYR A 5 -13.21 -1.46 2.31
CA TYR A 5 -12.83 -2.27 3.46
C TYR A 5 -11.38 -2.02 3.83
N ALA A 6 -11.08 -2.10 5.12
CA ALA A 6 -9.75 -2.35 5.62
C ALA A 6 -9.46 -3.85 5.55
N VAL A 7 -8.22 -4.19 5.16
CA VAL A 7 -7.63 -5.52 5.30
C VAL A 7 -6.33 -5.37 6.06
N TYR A 8 -6.14 -6.25 7.04
CA TYR A 8 -4.96 -6.29 7.89
C TYR A 8 -3.98 -7.30 7.30
N LEU A 9 -2.72 -6.93 7.11
CA LEU A 9 -1.69 -7.81 6.56
C LEU A 9 -0.41 -7.69 7.39
N ASP A 10 0.49 -8.66 7.26
CA ASP A 10 1.78 -8.61 7.94
C ASP A 10 2.59 -7.41 7.44
N ASP A 11 3.21 -6.68 8.37
CA ASP A 11 4.05 -5.54 8.04
C ASP A 11 5.51 -5.96 7.86
N TYR A 12 5.91 -6.10 6.60
CA TYR A 12 7.28 -6.45 6.21
C TYR A 12 8.26 -5.29 6.36
N SER A 13 7.79 -4.07 6.68
CA SER A 13 8.65 -2.90 6.89
C SER A 13 9.01 -2.64 8.36
N THR A 14 8.59 -3.53 9.26
CA THR A 14 8.91 -3.46 10.70
C THR A 14 10.01 -4.42 11.10
N PRO A 15 10.80 -4.12 12.17
CA PRO A 15 11.99 -4.90 12.55
C PRO A 15 11.75 -6.40 12.51
N GLY A 16 12.65 -7.20 11.94
CA GLY A 16 12.44 -8.65 11.75
C GLY A 16 12.23 -9.47 13.03
N PHE A 17 12.42 -8.88 14.21
CA PHE A 17 12.08 -9.46 15.51
C PHE A 17 10.68 -9.07 16.02
N CYS A 18 9.96 -8.25 15.27
CA CYS A 18 8.59 -7.82 15.50
C CYS A 18 7.63 -8.56 14.57
N SER A 19 6.38 -8.67 15.00
CA SER A 19 5.30 -9.09 14.12
C SER A 19 4.19 -8.08 14.29
N VAL A 20 4.05 -7.23 13.29
CA VAL A 20 3.17 -6.07 13.31
C VAL A 20 2.20 -6.16 12.14
N ILE A 21 1.08 -5.47 12.30
CA ILE A 21 0.01 -5.42 11.32
C ILE A 21 0.12 -4.09 10.59
N LYS A 22 0.02 -4.13 9.27
CA LYS A 22 -0.18 -2.97 8.42
C LYS A 22 -1.59 -2.96 7.87
N GLU A 23 -2.26 -1.81 7.95
CA GLU A 23 -3.58 -1.62 7.35
C GLU A 23 -3.47 -1.24 5.87
N TYR A 24 -4.23 -1.96 5.05
CA TYR A 24 -4.46 -1.61 3.66
C TYR A 24 -5.95 -1.41 3.42
N PHE A 25 -6.28 -0.61 2.41
CA PHE A 25 -7.68 -0.33 2.09
C PHE A 25 -8.00 -0.64 0.63
N GLY A 26 -9.26 -0.94 0.35
CA GLY A 26 -9.69 -1.15 -1.02
C GLY A 26 -11.17 -1.44 -1.14
N THR A 27 -11.66 -1.35 -2.37
CA THR A 27 -12.98 -1.88 -2.72
C THR A 27 -12.96 -3.40 -2.70
N VAL A 28 -14.13 -4.04 -2.65
CA VAL A 28 -14.21 -5.51 -2.81
C VAL A 28 -13.53 -5.98 -4.09
N ARG A 29 -13.60 -5.19 -5.17
CA ARG A 29 -12.95 -5.50 -6.45
C ARG A 29 -11.43 -5.47 -6.32
N ASP A 30 -10.88 -4.46 -5.65
CA ASP A 30 -9.45 -4.33 -5.41
C ASP A 30 -8.92 -5.52 -4.60
N ILE A 31 -9.60 -5.83 -3.50
CA ILE A 31 -9.27 -6.94 -2.61
C ILE A 31 -9.38 -8.28 -3.33
N ARG A 32 -10.43 -8.50 -4.12
CA ARG A 32 -10.56 -9.71 -4.93
C ARG A 32 -9.39 -9.88 -5.89
N ASN A 33 -8.95 -8.80 -6.53
CA ASN A 33 -7.81 -8.85 -7.45
C ASN A 33 -6.50 -9.16 -6.71
N PHE A 34 -6.32 -8.61 -5.52
CA PHE A 34 -5.21 -8.93 -4.62
C PHE A 34 -5.21 -10.40 -4.20
N ILE A 35 -6.34 -10.91 -3.68
CA ILE A 35 -6.48 -12.31 -3.25
C ILE A 35 -6.24 -13.28 -4.40
N LYS A 36 -6.76 -13.00 -5.61
CA LYS A 36 -6.48 -13.83 -6.80
C LYS A 36 -5.00 -13.90 -7.14
N ALA A 37 -4.26 -12.82 -6.93
CA ALA A 37 -2.83 -12.79 -7.18
C ALA A 37 -2.06 -13.59 -6.12
N LEU A 38 -2.45 -13.47 -4.85
CA LEU A 38 -1.89 -14.29 -3.76
C LEU A 38 -2.11 -15.79 -3.99
N ASP A 39 -3.34 -16.17 -4.33
CA ASP A 39 -3.74 -17.57 -4.58
C ASP A 39 -2.93 -18.16 -5.75
N LYS A 40 -2.71 -17.38 -6.81
CA LYS A 40 -1.88 -17.78 -7.95
C LYS A 40 -0.42 -18.05 -7.56
N ASN A 41 0.11 -17.32 -6.57
CA ASN A 41 1.46 -17.53 -6.05
C ASN A 41 1.53 -18.68 -5.02
N GLY A 42 0.42 -19.36 -4.74
CA GLY A 42 0.36 -20.48 -3.80
C GLY A 42 0.69 -20.10 -2.36
N SER A 43 0.60 -18.82 -2.02
CA SER A 43 0.95 -18.27 -0.70
C SER A 43 -0.30 -17.77 0.02
N PHE A 44 -0.26 -17.66 1.36
CA PHE A 44 -1.35 -17.10 2.17
C PHE A 44 -2.70 -17.83 2.02
N GLU A 45 -2.68 -19.17 1.98
CA GLU A 45 -3.87 -20.02 1.81
C GLU A 45 -4.98 -19.69 2.84
N ALA A 46 -4.61 -19.41 4.09
CA ALA A 46 -5.56 -19.04 5.14
C ALA A 46 -6.32 -17.75 4.80
N THR A 47 -5.62 -16.73 4.29
CA THR A 47 -6.22 -15.46 3.84
C THR A 47 -7.13 -15.68 2.63
N CYS A 48 -6.68 -16.48 1.65
CA CYS A 48 -7.48 -16.82 0.47
C CYS A 48 -8.78 -17.58 0.84
N LYS A 49 -8.67 -18.57 1.74
CA LYS A 49 -9.83 -19.31 2.28
C LYS A 49 -10.77 -18.41 3.06
N ALA A 50 -10.24 -17.50 3.88
CA ALA A 50 -11.04 -16.52 4.61
C ALA A 50 -11.83 -15.62 3.65
N PHE A 51 -11.22 -15.16 2.56
CA PHE A 51 -11.90 -14.36 1.55
C PHE A 51 -13.01 -15.15 0.84
N GLY A 52 -12.75 -16.41 0.49
CA GLY A 52 -13.78 -17.29 -0.06
C GLY A 52 -14.98 -17.50 0.86
N ARG A 53 -14.78 -17.50 2.19
CA ARG A 53 -15.88 -17.52 3.18
C ARG A 53 -16.63 -16.18 3.19
N PHE A 54 -15.90 -15.06 3.15
CA PHE A 54 -16.51 -13.73 3.07
C PHE A 54 -17.41 -13.59 1.82
N GLU A 55 -16.95 -14.04 0.64
CA GLU A 55 -17.75 -13.96 -0.59
C GLU A 55 -19.02 -14.83 -0.54
N LYS A 56 -19.00 -15.91 0.25
CA LYS A 56 -20.19 -16.74 0.52
C LYS A 56 -21.13 -16.13 1.57
N GLY A 57 -20.86 -14.91 2.04
CA GLY A 57 -21.68 -14.21 3.03
C GLY A 57 -21.47 -14.69 4.47
N VAL A 58 -20.39 -15.44 4.77
CA VAL A 58 -20.10 -15.88 6.14
C VAL A 58 -19.69 -14.65 6.97
N PRO A 59 -20.45 -14.29 8.01
CA PRO A 59 -20.15 -13.10 8.80
C PRO A 59 -18.84 -13.27 9.57
N GLY A 60 -18.04 -12.21 9.58
CA GLY A 60 -16.83 -12.14 10.41
C GLY A 60 -15.76 -13.19 10.05
N ALA A 61 -15.59 -13.53 8.76
CA ALA A 61 -14.47 -14.34 8.31
C ALA A 61 -13.15 -13.78 8.86
N LYS A 62 -12.30 -14.66 9.39
CA LYS A 62 -11.04 -14.30 10.05
C LYS A 62 -9.85 -14.95 9.35
N HIS A 63 -8.70 -14.30 9.46
CA HIS A 63 -7.39 -14.84 9.12
C HIS A 63 -6.40 -14.51 10.24
N THR A 64 -5.24 -15.18 10.21
CA THR A 64 -4.16 -14.92 11.17
C THR A 64 -3.15 -14.00 10.52
N VAL A 65 -2.81 -12.91 11.21
CA VAL A 65 -1.82 -11.90 10.82
C VAL A 65 -1.04 -11.55 12.08
N ALA A 66 0.28 -11.46 12.00
CA ALA A 66 1.15 -11.19 13.15
C ALA A 66 0.85 -12.10 14.37
N TYR A 67 0.59 -13.39 14.12
CA TYR A 67 0.20 -14.39 15.11
C TYR A 67 -1.13 -14.13 15.85
N VAL A 68 -1.93 -13.14 15.43
CA VAL A 68 -3.22 -12.80 16.03
C VAL A 68 -4.35 -13.04 15.01
N GLN A 69 -5.52 -13.44 15.48
CA GLN A 69 -6.69 -13.59 14.62
C GLN A 69 -7.41 -12.26 14.40
N HIS A 70 -7.47 -11.83 13.15
CA HIS A 70 -8.16 -10.61 12.73
C HIS A 70 -9.37 -10.94 11.88
N ARG A 71 -10.40 -10.09 11.96
CA ARG A 71 -11.45 -10.07 10.95
C ARG A 71 -10.78 -9.71 9.62
N LEU A 72 -11.00 -10.52 8.60
CA LEU A 72 -10.37 -10.35 7.30
C LEU A 72 -10.67 -8.96 6.72
N LEU A 73 -11.97 -8.62 6.64
CA LEU A 73 -12.43 -7.36 6.08
C LEU A 73 -13.28 -6.60 7.10
N GLU A 74 -12.87 -5.38 7.39
CA GLU A 74 -13.62 -4.43 8.21
C GLU A 74 -14.17 -3.31 7.31
N PRO A 75 -15.50 -3.09 7.28
CA PRO A 75 -16.07 -2.04 6.43
C PRO A 75 -15.63 -0.66 6.93
N VAL A 76 -15.31 0.23 6.00
CA VAL A 76 -14.88 1.59 6.30
C VAL A 76 -15.72 2.63 5.56
N GLU A 77 -15.70 3.86 6.06
CA GLU A 77 -16.38 5.00 5.45
C GLU A 77 -15.36 5.85 4.68
N VAL A 78 -15.62 6.15 3.41
CA VAL A 78 -14.82 7.10 2.62
C VAL A 78 -15.45 8.47 2.73
N LEU A 79 -14.70 9.45 3.23
CA LEU A 79 -15.20 10.82 3.44
C LEU A 79 -15.00 11.71 2.22
N VAL A 80 -13.84 11.60 1.57
CA VAL A 80 -13.50 12.35 0.37
C VAL A 80 -12.55 11.53 -0.49
N LYS A 81 -12.60 11.77 -1.80
CA LYS A 81 -11.79 11.12 -2.81
C LYS A 81 -11.41 12.14 -3.87
N ASP A 82 -10.15 12.10 -4.29
CA ASP A 82 -9.62 12.92 -5.37
C ASP A 82 -8.56 12.17 -6.17
N THR A 83 -8.13 12.73 -7.29
CA THR A 83 -7.06 12.19 -8.13
C THR A 83 -6.01 13.25 -8.42
N VAL A 84 -4.75 12.85 -8.39
CA VAL A 84 -3.61 13.73 -8.66
C VAL A 84 -2.67 13.07 -9.67
N SER A 85 -2.15 13.89 -10.58
CA SER A 85 -1.07 13.49 -11.50
C SER A 85 0.20 14.23 -11.10
N ILE A 86 1.31 13.51 -11.05
CA ILE A 86 2.63 14.05 -10.71
C ILE A 86 3.53 13.76 -11.89
N GLY A 87 4.32 14.76 -12.31
CA GLY A 87 5.37 14.61 -13.31
C GLY A 87 6.58 13.87 -12.72
N GLU A 88 7.77 14.14 -13.25
CA GLU A 88 8.98 13.57 -12.67
C GLU A 88 9.17 13.99 -11.21
N LYS A 89 9.66 13.06 -10.39
CA LYS A 89 9.98 13.33 -8.98
C LYS A 89 11.17 12.46 -8.56
N GLU A 90 12.10 13.06 -7.83
CA GLU A 90 13.09 12.35 -7.02
C GLU A 90 12.85 12.67 -5.54
N TRP A 91 13.09 11.71 -4.65
CA TRP A 91 13.00 11.91 -3.19
C TRP A 91 13.84 10.88 -2.43
N THR A 92 14.19 11.20 -1.19
CA THR A 92 14.83 10.27 -0.26
C THR A 92 13.77 9.57 0.59
N PHE A 93 13.86 8.25 0.70
CA PHE A 93 13.11 7.43 1.64
C PHE A 93 14.10 6.78 2.61
N SER A 94 13.85 6.88 3.92
CA SER A 94 14.66 6.18 4.93
C SER A 94 13.89 5.00 5.48
N ASN A 95 14.50 3.81 5.48
CA ASN A 95 13.87 2.62 6.06
C ASN A 95 13.85 2.68 7.60
N THR A 96 13.25 1.66 8.22
CA THR A 96 13.12 1.52 9.68
C THR A 96 14.44 1.64 10.44
N TYR A 97 15.57 1.27 9.82
CA TYR A 97 16.90 1.35 10.40
C TYR A 97 17.62 2.69 10.13
N GLY A 98 16.97 3.62 9.43
CA GLY A 98 17.51 4.93 9.06
C GLY A 98 18.45 4.90 7.84
N PHE A 99 18.48 3.80 7.07
CA PHE A 99 19.27 3.74 5.83
C PHE A 99 18.48 4.39 4.68
N PRO A 100 19.08 5.38 4.00
CA PRO A 100 18.41 6.11 2.93
C PRO A 100 18.47 5.39 1.58
N TYR A 101 17.35 5.43 0.88
CA TYR A 101 17.20 5.12 -0.53
C TYR A 101 16.82 6.38 -1.29
N GLU A 102 17.52 6.63 -2.39
CA GLU A 102 17.11 7.64 -3.35
C GLU A 102 16.13 7.02 -4.33
N MET A 103 14.98 7.64 -4.48
CA MET A 103 13.85 7.15 -5.27
C MET A 103 13.56 8.10 -6.41
N ARG A 104 13.07 7.58 -7.54
CA ARG A 104 12.55 8.41 -8.62
C ARG A 104 11.47 7.74 -9.45
N PHE A 105 10.70 8.55 -10.17
CA PHE A 105 9.84 8.12 -11.27
C PHE A 105 9.67 9.23 -12.31
N ASP A 106 9.25 8.85 -13.52
CA ASP A 106 9.03 9.79 -14.64
C ASP A 106 7.65 10.44 -14.59
N SER A 107 6.64 9.69 -14.16
CA SER A 107 5.30 10.19 -13.92
C SER A 107 4.51 9.27 -13.00
N ALA A 108 3.50 9.81 -12.33
CA ALA A 108 2.58 9.02 -11.52
C ALA A 108 1.15 9.57 -11.56
N PHE A 109 0.19 8.66 -11.44
CA PHE A 109 -1.21 8.97 -11.23
C PHE A 109 -1.69 8.30 -9.96
N PHE A 110 -2.20 9.08 -9.01
CA PHE A 110 -2.70 8.61 -7.74
C PHE A 110 -4.17 8.98 -7.54
N THR A 111 -4.91 8.07 -6.93
CA THR A 111 -6.17 8.36 -6.26
C THR A 111 -5.89 8.52 -4.78
N ARG A 112 -6.30 9.65 -4.20
CA ARG A 112 -6.20 9.94 -2.76
C ARG A 112 -7.58 9.80 -2.14
N VAL A 113 -7.66 9.28 -0.92
CA VAL A 113 -8.91 9.18 -0.16
C VAL A 113 -8.67 9.53 1.31
N ILE A 114 -9.69 10.10 1.97
CA ILE A 114 -9.79 10.05 3.43
C ILE A 114 -10.76 8.94 3.81
N ILE A 115 -10.27 8.01 4.62
CA ILE A 115 -11.02 6.87 5.15
C ILE A 115 -11.17 7.02 6.65
N ARG A 116 -12.38 6.82 7.17
CA ARG A 116 -12.63 6.62 8.59
C ARG A 116 -12.67 5.14 8.91
N LEU A 117 -11.84 4.73 9.86
CA LEU A 117 -11.81 3.39 10.44
C LEU A 117 -11.85 3.55 11.97
N LYS A 118 -12.92 3.05 12.60
CA LYS A 118 -13.18 3.19 14.04
C LYS A 118 -13.17 4.67 14.47
N SER A 119 -12.24 5.04 15.34
CA SER A 119 -12.07 6.39 15.89
C SER A 119 -11.03 7.24 15.16
N HIS A 120 -10.41 6.73 14.10
CA HIS A 120 -9.33 7.42 13.39
C HIS A 120 -9.66 7.65 11.92
N TYR A 121 -8.92 8.58 11.33
CA TYR A 121 -9.02 8.96 9.94
C TYR A 121 -7.66 8.75 9.28
N TYR A 122 -7.67 8.28 8.05
CA TYR A 122 -6.48 7.92 7.31
C TYR A 122 -6.53 8.57 5.94
N GLN A 123 -5.48 9.29 5.57
CA GLN A 123 -5.24 9.65 4.19
C GLN A 123 -4.51 8.49 3.53
N CYS A 124 -5.04 8.01 2.41
CA CYS A 124 -4.49 6.86 1.70
C CYS A 124 -4.37 7.12 0.20
N ILE A 125 -3.36 6.51 -0.41
CA ILE A 125 -3.11 6.59 -1.85
C ILE A 125 -3.11 5.23 -2.53
N LYS A 126 -3.63 5.24 -3.76
CA LYS A 126 -3.46 4.16 -4.72
C LYS A 126 -3.18 4.69 -6.10
N GLY A 127 -2.14 4.18 -6.73
CA GLY A 127 -1.66 4.75 -7.97
C GLY A 127 -0.98 3.80 -8.93
N SER A 128 -0.52 4.44 -10.00
CA SER A 128 0.24 3.88 -11.09
C SER A 128 1.43 4.79 -11.31
N VAL A 129 2.63 4.23 -11.22
CA VAL A 129 3.90 4.94 -11.32
C VAL A 129 4.68 4.41 -12.51
N THR A 130 5.19 5.32 -13.33
CA THR A 130 5.97 5.02 -14.54
C THR A 130 7.45 5.10 -14.23
N ASN A 131 8.19 4.05 -14.57
CA ASN A 131 9.64 3.94 -14.44
C ASN A 131 10.13 4.21 -13.01
N LEU A 132 9.40 3.66 -12.01
CA LEU A 132 9.82 3.72 -10.62
C LEU A 132 11.18 3.03 -10.47
N ALA A 133 12.15 3.74 -9.89
CA ALA A 133 13.51 3.27 -9.71
C ALA A 133 14.06 3.74 -8.36
N TYR A 134 15.08 3.04 -7.88
CA TYR A 134 15.80 3.39 -6.66
C TYR A 134 17.30 3.26 -6.86
N ARG A 135 18.06 3.88 -5.96
CA ARG A 135 19.48 3.59 -5.74
C ARG A 135 19.83 3.74 -4.27
N ASP A 136 20.91 3.10 -3.86
CA ASP A 136 21.43 3.23 -2.50
C ASP A 136 21.91 4.67 -2.25
N GLY A 137 21.34 5.35 -1.25
CA GLY A 137 21.66 6.73 -0.88
C GLY A 137 22.98 6.88 -0.11
N THR A 138 23.57 5.77 0.33
CA THR A 138 24.86 5.75 1.07
C THR A 138 26.07 5.56 0.17
N HIS A 139 25.87 5.17 -1.09
CA HIS A 139 26.94 4.92 -2.05
C HIS A 139 26.88 5.90 -3.22
N GLU A 140 27.85 6.83 -3.30
CA GLU A 140 27.90 7.91 -4.31
C GLU A 140 27.86 7.41 -5.77
N PHE A 141 28.37 6.20 -6.03
CA PHE A 141 28.41 5.59 -7.36
C PHE A 141 27.30 4.56 -7.60
N SER A 142 26.25 4.54 -6.78
CA SER A 142 25.11 3.66 -6.99
C SER A 142 24.36 4.02 -8.27
N THR A 143 24.02 3.01 -9.06
CA THR A 143 23.25 3.19 -10.30
C THR A 143 21.77 3.04 -10.02
N TRP A 144 20.95 3.77 -10.79
CA TRP A 144 19.52 3.63 -10.74
C TRP A 144 19.09 2.23 -11.17
N THR A 145 18.43 1.53 -10.26
CA THR A 145 17.85 0.21 -10.47
C THR A 145 16.35 0.36 -10.66
N ALA A 146 15.84 -0.06 -11.83
CA ALA A 146 14.42 -0.07 -12.10
C ALA A 146 13.71 -1.14 -11.25
N LEU A 147 12.57 -0.79 -10.68
CA LEU A 147 11.76 -1.74 -9.91
C LEU A 147 10.87 -2.56 -10.86
N GLU A 148 11.37 -3.73 -11.26
CA GLU A 148 10.67 -4.69 -12.11
C GLU A 148 10.43 -6.01 -11.37
N ASN A 149 9.30 -6.12 -10.67
CA ASN A 149 8.85 -7.32 -9.95
C ASN A 149 9.76 -7.80 -8.80
N SER A 150 10.74 -7.00 -8.37
CA SER A 150 11.50 -7.22 -7.15
C SER A 150 10.93 -6.32 -6.06
N PHE A 151 9.95 -6.85 -5.31
CA PHE A 151 9.35 -6.20 -4.16
C PHE A 151 9.51 -7.11 -2.96
N TRP A 152 9.85 -6.51 -1.83
CA TRP A 152 10.19 -7.21 -0.60
C TRP A 152 9.20 -6.93 0.53
N GLY A 153 8.24 -6.04 0.32
CA GLY A 153 7.08 -5.87 1.20
C GLY A 153 6.09 -7.04 1.11
N HIS A 154 4.86 -6.82 1.60
CA HIS A 154 3.85 -7.87 1.59
C HIS A 154 3.63 -8.39 0.16
N PRO A 155 3.71 -9.71 -0.10
CA PRO A 155 3.55 -10.25 -1.44
C PRO A 155 2.26 -9.77 -2.12
N GLU A 156 2.37 -9.48 -3.41
CA GLU A 156 1.28 -8.98 -4.26
C GLU A 156 0.65 -7.63 -3.86
N SER A 157 1.18 -6.90 -2.86
CA SER A 157 0.74 -5.52 -2.60
C SER A 157 1.06 -4.62 -3.80
N LEU A 158 2.24 -4.81 -4.39
CA LEU A 158 2.73 -4.17 -5.61
C LEU A 158 2.84 -5.17 -6.76
N TYR A 159 2.71 -4.66 -7.98
CA TYR A 159 3.05 -5.40 -9.20
C TYR A 159 3.53 -4.46 -10.29
N SER A 160 4.39 -4.96 -11.16
CA SER A 160 4.86 -4.23 -12.33
C SER A 160 4.40 -4.87 -13.63
N ARG A 161 4.26 -4.06 -14.67
CA ARG A 161 4.06 -4.54 -16.04
C ARG A 161 4.79 -3.63 -17.01
N ARG A 162 5.37 -4.21 -18.05
CA ARG A 162 5.92 -3.43 -19.17
C ARG A 162 4.81 -2.88 -20.06
N ALA A 163 4.96 -1.65 -20.50
CA ALA A 163 4.13 -0.98 -21.49
C ALA A 163 5.06 -0.30 -22.52
N GLY A 164 5.42 -1.05 -23.57
CA GLY A 164 6.48 -0.61 -24.47
C GLY A 164 7.84 -0.64 -23.77
N THR A 165 8.56 0.48 -23.78
CA THR A 165 9.83 0.65 -23.06
C THR A 165 9.64 0.92 -21.56
N ASP A 166 8.46 1.37 -21.16
CA ASP A 166 8.19 1.79 -19.79
C ASP A 166 7.81 0.61 -18.89
N ILE A 167 8.11 0.76 -17.61
CA ILE A 167 7.70 -0.14 -16.53
C ILE A 167 6.66 0.59 -15.70
N ILE A 168 5.47 0.01 -15.60
CA ILE A 168 4.36 0.58 -14.83
C ILE A 168 4.17 -0.22 -13.56
N THR A 169 4.51 0.39 -12.43
CA THR A 169 4.34 -0.16 -11.08
C THR A 169 3.03 0.32 -10.47
N LYS A 170 2.28 -0.58 -9.85
CA LYS A 170 0.96 -0.29 -9.27
C LYS A 170 0.79 -0.98 -7.94
N ASN A 171 0.17 -0.30 -6.99
CA ASN A 171 -0.36 -0.94 -5.79
C ASN A 171 -1.77 -1.50 -6.03
N ARG A 172 -2.03 -2.70 -5.52
CA ARG A 172 -3.34 -3.37 -5.60
C ARG A 172 -4.33 -2.79 -4.60
N LEU A 173 -3.85 -2.36 -3.44
CA LEU A 173 -4.62 -1.80 -2.33
C LEU A 173 -4.07 -0.42 -1.97
N TYR A 174 -4.91 0.46 -1.44
CA TYR A 174 -4.49 1.76 -0.92
C TYR A 174 -3.58 1.57 0.30
N VAL A 175 -2.50 2.35 0.35
CA VAL A 175 -1.56 2.44 1.47
C VAL A 175 -1.75 3.76 2.21
N ILE A 176 -1.44 3.79 3.50
CA ILE A 176 -1.58 4.97 4.35
C ILE A 176 -0.46 5.96 4.04
N GLU A 177 -0.81 7.24 3.89
CA GLU A 177 0.12 8.37 3.94
C GLU A 177 0.20 8.93 5.35
N HIS A 178 -0.96 9.18 5.96
CA HIS A 178 -1.08 9.87 7.24
C HIS A 178 -2.29 9.35 8.04
N ARG A 179 -2.16 9.41 9.37
CA ARG A 179 -3.23 9.15 10.33
C ARG A 179 -3.58 10.43 11.08
N TYR A 180 -4.87 10.61 11.34
CA TYR A 180 -5.43 11.74 12.08
C TYR A 180 -6.42 11.24 13.13
N ASP A 181 -6.49 11.96 14.24
CA ASP A 181 -7.43 11.66 15.33
C ASP A 181 -8.78 12.37 15.15
N THR A 182 -8.84 13.43 14.34
CA THR A 182 -10.07 14.20 14.09
C THR A 182 -10.42 14.30 12.62
N ARG A 183 -11.71 14.40 12.33
CA ARG A 183 -12.22 14.54 10.97
C ARG A 183 -11.77 15.85 10.35
N GLU A 184 -11.80 16.91 11.14
CA GLU A 184 -11.51 18.28 10.72
C GLU A 184 -10.05 18.41 10.29
N SER A 185 -9.11 17.85 11.06
CA SER A 185 -7.69 17.86 10.68
C SER A 185 -7.44 17.06 9.40
N ALA A 186 -8.04 15.87 9.28
CA ALA A 186 -7.92 15.05 8.07
C ALA A 186 -8.43 15.76 6.82
N LEU A 187 -9.60 16.40 6.89
CA LEU A 187 -10.20 17.08 5.74
C LEU A 187 -9.50 18.41 5.40
N SER A 188 -8.99 19.14 6.40
CA SER A 188 -8.22 20.36 6.17
C SER A 188 -6.90 20.04 5.48
N ASP A 189 -6.14 19.09 6.01
CA ASP A 189 -4.86 18.67 5.43
C ASP A 189 -5.05 18.07 4.03
N PHE A 190 -6.10 17.26 3.80
CA PHE A 190 -6.41 16.72 2.47
C PHE A 190 -6.57 17.80 1.41
N LYS A 191 -7.20 18.93 1.77
CA LYS A 191 -7.46 20.05 0.86
C LYS A 191 -6.22 20.91 0.62
N GLU A 192 -5.40 21.10 1.65
CA GLU A 192 -4.26 22.04 1.62
C GLU A 192 -2.97 21.37 1.15
N ARG A 193 -2.78 20.08 1.45
CA ARG A 193 -1.57 19.33 1.11
C ARG A 193 -1.50 19.00 -0.37
N THR A 194 -0.51 19.59 -1.03
CA THR A 194 -0.19 19.36 -2.44
C THR A 194 0.80 18.21 -2.64
N GLU A 195 1.70 17.98 -1.67
CA GLU A 195 2.70 16.92 -1.74
C GLU A 195 2.20 15.60 -1.14
N LEU A 196 2.41 14.50 -1.86
CA LEU A 196 2.12 13.16 -1.35
C LEU A 196 3.27 12.61 -0.52
N CYS A 197 2.94 11.90 0.55
CA CYS A 197 3.87 11.02 1.25
C CYS A 197 3.87 9.66 0.55
N LEU A 198 5.02 9.24 0.01
CA LEU A 198 5.15 8.00 -0.77
C LEU A 198 5.74 6.84 0.05
N ASP A 199 5.99 7.07 1.33
CA ASP A 199 6.69 6.11 2.21
C ASP A 199 5.96 4.78 2.29
N GLY A 200 4.62 4.78 2.37
CA GLY A 200 3.83 3.55 2.37
C GLY A 200 4.03 2.67 1.13
N ILE A 201 4.39 3.27 -0.02
CA ILE A 201 4.77 2.52 -1.24
C ILE A 201 6.21 2.03 -1.11
N CYS A 202 7.14 2.85 -0.61
CA CYS A 202 8.53 2.46 -0.42
C CYS A 202 8.68 1.32 0.60
N GLU A 203 7.91 1.32 1.67
CA GLU A 203 7.80 0.22 2.63
C GLU A 203 7.44 -1.10 1.93
N ASP A 204 6.51 -1.04 0.96
CA ASP A 204 6.10 -2.22 0.19
C ASP A 204 7.12 -2.60 -0.90
N VAL A 205 7.91 -1.63 -1.36
CA VAL A 205 9.04 -1.89 -2.26
C VAL A 205 10.12 -2.65 -1.50
N PHE A 206 10.59 -2.11 -0.38
CA PHE A 206 11.83 -2.56 0.25
C PHE A 206 11.63 -3.63 1.32
N GLY A 207 10.54 -3.61 2.08
CA GLY A 207 10.30 -4.58 3.16
C GLY A 207 11.53 -4.85 4.05
N ASP A 208 12.36 -3.82 4.28
CA ASP A 208 13.64 -3.92 4.98
C ASP A 208 13.41 -3.88 6.49
N GLY A 209 12.51 -4.75 6.93
CA GLY A 209 11.75 -4.56 8.14
C GLY A 209 12.56 -4.44 9.40
#